data_AF-A0A8T4JI37-F1
#
_entry.id   AF-A0A8T4JI37-F1
#
_cell.length_a   1.000
_cell.length_b   1.000
_cell.length_c   1.000
_cell.angle_alpha   90.00
_cell.angle_beta   90.00
_cell.angle_gamma   90.00
#
_symmetry.space_group_name_H-M   'P 1'
#
loop_
_entity.id
_entity.type
_entity.pdbx_description
1 polymer ?
#
loop_
_entity_poly.entity_id
_entity_poly.type
_entity_poly.pdbx_seq_one_letter_code
_entity_poly.pdbx_strand_id
1 'polypeptide(L)'
;MIIKQELISRIKDHFNLNIYETKVWIALLGKGIASAGEIAELSGVPRSRTYDVLESLEKQGFTIMKLGKPVKYIAVKPNVILEKLKLNTLRDANEKVKTLLKLKETVEYSELQHLYKTGIEPVRHEDITGAIKGKSTIYNHIKELLESAKNEVIVCTSTDEILNKSRFFTSIFERLQKSDIKVKVCLSGSDKEIKKINTKFKLKAKKLDIDTRFYIADNEQVLFLISKSNLPEEEMAVWLNTPFFTTALAFMFNEAIKEVK
;
A
#
# COMPACT_ATOMS: atom_id res chain seq x y z
N MET A 1 -10.09 31.79 27.60
CA MET A 1 -10.61 30.41 27.43
C MET A 1 -9.41 29.47 27.49
N ILE A 2 -9.30 28.62 28.51
CA ILE A 2 -8.16 27.69 28.63
C ILE A 2 -8.47 26.46 27.77
N ILE A 3 -8.04 26.50 26.51
CA ILE A 3 -8.11 25.35 25.61
C ILE A 3 -6.92 24.46 25.96
N LYS A 4 -7.18 23.17 26.25
CA LYS A 4 -6.12 22.19 26.55
C LYS A 4 -5.13 22.13 25.38
N GLN A 5 -3.82 22.18 25.66
CA GLN A 5 -2.77 22.16 24.63
C GLN A 5 -2.88 20.93 23.71
N GLU A 6 -3.30 19.80 24.26
CA GLU A 6 -3.53 18.56 23.50
C GLU A 6 -4.61 18.73 22.42
N LEU A 7 -5.68 19.49 22.69
CA LEU A 7 -6.73 19.75 21.71
C LEU A 7 -6.21 20.64 20.56
N ILE A 8 -5.37 21.63 20.88
CA ILE A 8 -4.74 22.48 19.86
C ILE A 8 -3.86 21.63 18.94
N SER A 9 -3.04 20.73 19.50
CA SER A 9 -2.20 19.85 18.68
C SER A 9 -3.02 18.95 17.77
N ARG A 10 -4.09 18.33 18.29
CA ARG A 10 -4.96 17.47 17.49
C ARG A 10 -5.68 18.26 16.38
N ILE A 11 -6.17 19.46 16.65
CA ILE A 11 -6.86 20.28 15.64
C ILE A 11 -5.88 20.70 14.54
N LYS A 12 -4.68 21.14 14.93
CA LYS A 12 -3.61 21.51 14.01
C LYS A 12 -3.37 20.40 12.98
N ASP A 13 -3.20 19.16 13.43
CA ASP A 13 -2.87 18.03 12.57
C ASP A 13 -4.07 17.60 11.70
N HIS A 14 -5.30 17.55 12.24
CA HIS A 14 -6.48 17.14 11.45
C HIS A 14 -6.94 18.19 10.42
N PHE A 15 -6.75 19.48 10.71
CA PHE A 15 -7.17 20.58 9.82
C PHE A 15 -6.03 21.14 8.98
N ASN A 16 -4.82 20.56 9.08
CA ASN A 16 -3.61 20.98 8.37
C ASN A 16 -3.31 22.48 8.54
N LEU A 17 -3.43 22.96 9.78
CA LEU A 17 -3.13 24.34 10.16
C LEU A 17 -1.78 24.40 10.89
N ASN A 18 -1.19 25.59 10.96
CA ASN A 18 -0.09 25.83 11.90
C ASN A 18 -0.61 26.19 13.31
N ILE A 19 0.30 26.31 14.29
CA ILE A 19 -0.08 26.56 15.70
C ILE A 19 -0.77 27.92 15.87
N TYR A 20 -0.31 28.96 15.16
CA TYR A 20 -0.90 30.29 15.24
C TYR A 20 -2.28 30.33 14.57
N GLU A 21 -2.42 29.74 13.39
CA GLU A 21 -3.69 29.56 12.70
C GLU A 21 -4.70 28.82 13.56
N THR A 22 -4.28 27.74 14.22
CA THR A 22 -5.15 26.97 15.10
C THR A 22 -5.64 27.83 16.28
N LYS A 23 -4.73 28.56 16.95
CA LYS A 23 -5.10 29.43 18.08
C LYS A 23 -6.04 30.56 17.66
N VAL A 24 -5.75 31.22 16.55
CA VAL A 24 -6.56 32.32 16.00
C VAL A 24 -7.94 31.81 15.57
N TRP A 25 -8.00 30.67 14.87
CA TRP A 25 -9.25 30.08 14.41
C TRP A 25 -10.14 29.63 15.58
N ILE A 26 -9.58 28.98 16.61
CA ILE A 26 -10.38 28.58 17.79
C ILE A 26 -10.86 29.81 18.56
N ALA A 27 -10.02 30.83 18.74
CA ALA A 27 -10.43 32.09 19.39
C ALA A 27 -11.60 32.75 18.64
N LEU A 28 -11.55 32.76 17.31
CA LEU A 28 -12.61 33.29 16.48
C LEU A 28 -13.87 32.40 16.50
N LEU A 29 -13.74 31.07 16.50
CA LEU A 29 -14.88 30.15 16.67
C LEU A 29 -15.60 30.39 18.01
N GLY A 30 -14.84 30.62 19.08
CA GLY A 30 -15.40 30.88 20.41
C GLY A 30 -16.16 32.22 20.50
N LYS A 31 -15.77 33.22 19.71
CA LYS A 31 -16.46 34.53 19.64
C LYS A 31 -17.51 34.64 18.53
N GLY A 32 -17.42 33.82 17.49
CA GLY A 32 -18.21 33.92 16.26
C GLY A 32 -17.73 35.03 15.33
N ILE A 33 -17.76 36.29 15.80
CA ILE A 33 -17.35 37.47 15.03
C ILE A 33 -16.50 38.39 15.89
N ALA A 34 -15.30 38.75 15.43
CA ALA A 34 -14.38 39.60 16.19
C ALA A 34 -13.42 40.38 15.28
N SER A 35 -12.91 41.51 15.77
CA SER A 35 -11.81 42.25 15.15
C SER A 35 -10.47 41.55 15.39
N ALA A 36 -9.46 41.85 14.56
CA ALA A 36 -8.12 41.28 14.73
C ALA A 36 -7.52 41.58 16.13
N GLY A 37 -7.82 42.74 16.70
CA GLY A 37 -7.39 43.12 18.05
C GLY A 37 -7.98 42.23 19.15
N GLU A 38 -9.30 41.96 19.08
CA GLU A 38 -10.00 41.06 20.00
C GLU A 38 -9.51 39.61 19.86
N ILE A 39 -9.25 39.16 18.63
CA ILE A 39 -8.76 37.80 18.34
C ILE A 39 -7.33 37.62 18.88
N ALA A 40 -6.47 38.63 18.74
CA ALA A 40 -5.10 38.59 19.27
C ALA A 40 -5.09 38.41 20.80
N GLU A 41 -5.95 39.16 21.50
CA GLU A 41 -6.10 39.07 22.95
C GLU A 41 -6.59 37.69 23.40
N LEU A 42 -7.57 37.13 22.70
CA LEU A 42 -8.15 35.83 23.04
C LEU A 42 -7.25 34.64 22.68
N SER A 43 -6.52 34.74 21.57
CA SER A 43 -5.65 33.67 21.07
C SER A 43 -4.27 33.65 21.72
N GLY A 44 -3.86 34.76 22.35
CA GLY A 44 -2.50 34.95 22.86
C GLY A 44 -1.44 35.06 21.75
N VAL A 45 -1.87 35.27 20.49
CA VAL A 45 -0.98 35.48 19.36
C VAL A 45 -0.70 36.98 19.23
N PRO A 46 0.55 37.41 18.98
CA PRO A 46 0.88 38.82 18.83
C PRO A 46 -0.01 39.52 17.78
N ARG A 47 -0.39 40.77 18.03
CA ARG A 47 -1.30 41.53 17.14
C ARG A 47 -0.80 41.57 15.70
N SER A 48 0.49 41.84 15.48
CA SER A 48 1.08 41.86 14.13
C SER A 48 0.88 40.53 13.40
N ARG A 49 1.17 39.41 14.08
CA ARG A 49 0.98 38.06 13.54
C ARG A 49 -0.48 37.67 13.33
N THR A 50 -1.39 38.23 14.11
CA THR A 50 -2.82 37.91 14.01
C THR A 50 -3.39 38.38 12.65
N TYR A 51 -2.92 39.51 12.11
CA TYR A 51 -3.32 39.95 10.78
C TYR A 51 -2.85 38.99 9.68
N ASP A 52 -1.56 38.63 9.66
CA ASP A 52 -0.99 37.66 8.71
C ASP A 52 -1.74 36.32 8.74
N VAL A 53 -2.04 35.84 9.95
CA VAL A 53 -2.73 34.57 10.16
C VAL A 53 -4.19 34.63 9.71
N LEU A 54 -4.89 35.74 9.96
CA LEU A 54 -6.27 35.91 9.51
C LEU A 54 -6.36 35.98 7.98
N GLU A 55 -5.36 36.56 7.31
CA GLU A 55 -5.26 36.54 5.85
C GLU A 55 -5.01 35.12 5.31
N SER A 56 -4.12 34.36 5.94
CA SER A 56 -3.89 32.94 5.59
C SER A 56 -5.17 32.12 5.74
N LEU A 57 -5.84 32.24 6.89
CA LEU A 57 -7.09 31.55 7.18
C LEU A 57 -8.21 31.95 6.21
N GLU A 58 -8.27 33.21 5.77
CA GLU A 58 -9.23 33.67 4.78
C GLU A 58 -8.96 33.02 3.41
N LYS A 59 -7.70 33.00 2.95
CA LYS A 59 -7.30 32.32 1.70
C LYS A 59 -7.62 30.83 1.72
N GLN A 60 -7.44 30.19 2.88
CA GLN A 60 -7.82 28.80 3.10
C GLN A 60 -9.35 28.62 3.27
N GLY A 61 -10.11 29.69 3.48
CA GLY A 61 -11.56 29.72 3.63
C GLY A 61 -12.07 29.37 5.02
N PHE A 62 -11.21 29.41 6.04
CA PHE A 62 -11.54 29.20 7.46
C PHE A 62 -12.24 30.41 8.09
N THR A 63 -12.04 31.60 7.52
CA THR A 63 -12.61 32.86 7.97
C THR A 63 -13.16 33.67 6.80
N ILE A 64 -14.10 34.58 7.10
CA ILE A 64 -14.64 35.54 6.13
C ILE A 64 -14.40 36.94 6.69
N MET A 65 -13.75 37.81 5.90
CA MET A 65 -13.61 39.21 6.26
C MET A 65 -14.94 39.96 6.08
N LYS A 66 -15.35 40.68 7.11
CA LYS A 66 -16.48 41.61 7.09
C LYS A 66 -15.94 43.03 7.09
N LEU A 67 -16.16 43.72 5.97
CA LEU A 67 -15.79 45.13 5.80
C LEU A 67 -16.52 46.01 6.81
N GLY A 68 -15.79 46.95 7.41
CA GLY A 68 -16.29 47.85 8.44
C GLY A 68 -15.16 48.65 9.09
N LYS A 69 -15.51 49.59 9.97
CA LYS A 69 -14.57 50.34 10.80
C LYS A 69 -14.88 50.08 12.29
N PRO A 70 -14.15 49.19 12.99
CA PRO A 70 -13.02 48.38 12.51
C PRO A 70 -13.46 47.17 11.66
N VAL A 71 -12.52 46.62 10.87
CA VAL A 71 -12.70 45.36 10.12
C VAL A 71 -12.92 44.21 11.10
N LYS A 72 -13.85 43.31 10.78
CA LYS A 72 -14.14 42.11 11.59
C LYS A 72 -13.99 40.85 10.74
N TYR A 73 -13.78 39.74 11.42
CA TYR A 73 -13.69 38.41 10.81
C TYR A 73 -14.81 37.54 11.38
N ILE A 74 -15.30 36.63 10.56
CA ILE A 74 -16.34 35.66 10.90
C ILE A 74 -15.73 34.26 10.75
N ALA A 75 -15.85 33.41 11.77
CA ALA A 75 -15.45 32.01 11.63
C ALA A 75 -16.41 31.26 10.71
N VAL A 76 -15.86 30.48 9.79
CA VAL A 76 -16.63 29.51 9.00
C VAL A 76 -16.90 28.28 9.86
N LYS A 77 -18.11 27.70 9.70
CA LYS A 77 -18.54 26.53 10.47
C LYS A 77 -17.58 25.34 10.26
N PRO A 78 -17.16 24.63 11.32
CA PRO A 78 -16.22 23.51 11.20
C PRO A 78 -16.67 22.42 10.21
N ASN A 79 -17.96 22.10 10.13
CA ASN A 79 -18.47 21.10 9.18
C ASN A 79 -18.24 21.50 7.72
N VAL A 80 -18.35 22.80 7.38
CA VAL A 80 -18.10 23.30 6.02
C VAL A 80 -16.62 23.17 5.68
N ILE A 81 -15.74 23.49 6.64
CA ILE A 81 -14.30 23.31 6.49
C ILE A 81 -13.93 21.84 6.32
N LEU A 82 -14.52 20.96 7.12
CA LEU A 82 -14.25 19.52 7.05
C LEU A 82 -14.60 18.95 5.67
N GLU A 83 -15.78 19.28 5.14
CA GLU A 83 -16.17 18.83 3.78
C GLU A 83 -15.24 19.41 2.70
N LYS A 84 -14.84 20.68 2.83
CA LYS A 84 -13.87 21.30 1.90
C LYS A 84 -12.52 20.57 1.93
N LEU A 85 -11.97 20.30 3.12
CA LEU A 85 -10.71 19.59 3.27
C LEU A 85 -10.79 18.19 2.65
N LYS A 86 -11.85 17.44 2.92
CA LYS A 86 -12.09 16.12 2.33
C LYS A 86 -12.11 16.16 0.79
N LEU A 87 -12.83 17.12 0.20
CA LEU A 87 -12.89 17.28 -1.26
C LEU A 87 -11.53 17.64 -1.85
N ASN A 88 -10.78 18.54 -1.21
CA ASN A 88 -9.42 18.90 -1.64
C ASN A 88 -8.49 17.68 -1.56
N THR A 89 -8.49 16.94 -0.45
CA THR A 89 -7.68 15.73 -0.30
C THR A 89 -8.00 14.70 -1.38
N LEU A 90 -9.28 14.47 -1.69
CA LEU A 90 -9.67 13.56 -2.78
C LEU A 90 -9.18 14.05 -4.14
N ARG A 91 -9.26 15.36 -4.42
CA ARG A 91 -8.76 15.94 -5.67
C ARG A 91 -7.25 15.77 -5.77
N ASP A 92 -6.50 16.15 -4.75
CA ASP A 92 -5.04 16.12 -4.73
C ASP A 92 -4.53 14.66 -4.84
N ALA A 93 -5.21 13.71 -4.19
CA ALA A 93 -4.92 12.29 -4.33
C ALA A 93 -5.16 11.80 -5.77
N ASN A 94 -6.29 12.18 -6.39
CA ASN A 94 -6.58 11.82 -7.78
C ASN A 94 -5.58 12.43 -8.76
N GLU A 95 -5.16 13.68 -8.56
CA GLU A 95 -4.10 14.31 -9.35
C GLU A 95 -2.78 13.58 -9.20
N LYS A 96 -2.40 13.22 -7.96
CA LYS A 96 -1.18 12.46 -7.71
C LYS A 96 -1.20 11.09 -8.42
N VAL A 97 -2.33 10.38 -8.38
CA VAL A 97 -2.50 9.12 -9.11
C VAL A 97 -2.34 9.33 -10.62
N LYS A 98 -2.96 10.36 -11.20
CA LYS A 98 -2.80 10.69 -12.63
C LYS A 98 -1.34 10.96 -12.99
N THR A 99 -0.62 11.71 -12.17
CA THR A 99 0.80 11.99 -12.37
C THR A 99 1.63 10.70 -12.32
N LEU A 100 1.37 9.82 -11.35
CA LEU A 100 2.08 8.53 -11.24
C LEU A 100 1.80 7.60 -12.43
N LEU A 101 0.57 7.60 -12.97
CA LEU A 101 0.23 6.82 -14.15
C LEU A 101 0.99 7.28 -15.40
N LYS A 102 1.14 8.60 -15.57
CA LYS A 102 1.90 9.21 -16.66
C LYS A 102 3.41 9.10 -16.49
N LEU A 103 3.89 8.80 -15.28
CA LEU A 103 5.33 8.74 -14.99
C LEU A 103 6.05 7.73 -15.89
N LYS A 104 5.39 6.62 -16.25
CA LYS A 104 5.97 5.61 -17.16
C LYS A 104 6.30 6.13 -18.56
N GLU A 105 5.68 7.23 -18.97
CA GLU A 105 5.84 7.87 -20.29
C GLU A 105 6.91 8.96 -20.27
N THR A 106 7.51 9.27 -19.11
CA THR A 106 8.47 10.36 -19.00
C THR A 106 9.90 9.90 -19.27
N VAL A 107 10.76 10.87 -19.60
CA VAL A 107 12.19 10.62 -19.86
C VAL A 107 12.89 10.14 -18.58
N GLU A 108 12.55 10.71 -17.43
CA GLU A 108 13.12 10.34 -16.13
C GLU A 108 12.85 8.87 -15.80
N TYR A 109 11.66 8.36 -16.08
CA TYR A 109 11.36 6.94 -15.87
C TYR A 109 12.14 6.05 -16.84
N SER A 110 12.29 6.48 -18.09
CA SER A 110 13.08 5.75 -19.09
C SER A 110 14.56 5.68 -18.70
N GLU A 111 15.11 6.75 -18.14
CA GLU A 111 16.48 6.79 -17.61
C GLU A 111 16.64 5.86 -16.39
N LEU A 112 15.68 5.84 -15.46
CA LEU A 112 15.67 4.87 -14.36
C LEU A 112 15.65 3.41 -14.85
N GLN A 113 14.86 3.12 -15.88
CA GLN A 113 14.83 1.80 -16.52
C GLN A 113 16.17 1.46 -17.19
N HIS A 114 16.79 2.43 -17.85
CA HIS A 114 18.11 2.24 -18.44
C HIS A 114 19.17 1.92 -17.38
N LEU A 115 19.22 2.69 -16.27
CA LEU A 115 20.12 2.42 -15.15
C LEU A 115 19.91 1.02 -14.56
N TYR A 116 18.66 0.58 -14.40
CA TYR A 116 18.34 -0.78 -13.95
C TYR A 116 18.93 -1.84 -14.90
N LYS A 117 18.72 -1.67 -16.21
CA LYS A 117 19.25 -2.60 -17.22
C LYS A 117 20.77 -2.64 -17.22
N THR A 118 21.43 -1.49 -17.28
CA THR A 118 22.89 -1.41 -17.29
C THR A 118 23.52 -1.96 -16.00
N GLY A 119 22.84 -1.80 -14.85
CA GLY A 119 23.34 -2.26 -13.56
C GLY A 119 23.11 -3.75 -13.28
N ILE A 120 21.92 -4.28 -13.59
CA ILE A 120 21.49 -5.62 -13.14
C ILE A 120 21.45 -6.65 -14.29
N GLU A 121 21.13 -6.29 -15.54
CA GLU A 121 21.15 -7.28 -16.65
C GLU A 121 22.53 -7.92 -16.92
N PRO A 122 23.70 -7.29 -16.69
CA PRO A 122 24.98 -7.98 -16.87
C PRO A 122 25.34 -8.93 -15.72
N VAL A 123 24.53 -9.02 -14.66
CA VAL A 123 24.69 -10.00 -13.57
C VAL A 123 24.17 -11.35 -14.06
N ARG A 124 24.97 -12.42 -13.94
CA ARG A 124 24.56 -13.77 -14.36
C ARG A 124 23.29 -14.16 -13.61
N HIS A 125 22.38 -14.88 -14.26
CA HIS A 125 21.12 -15.29 -13.63
C HIS A 125 21.38 -16.07 -12.32
N GLU A 126 22.47 -16.84 -12.27
CA GLU A 126 22.93 -17.54 -11.06
C GLU A 126 23.36 -16.63 -9.89
N ASP A 127 23.80 -15.41 -10.16
CA ASP A 127 24.26 -14.44 -9.15
C ASP A 127 23.10 -13.60 -8.60
N ILE A 128 21.95 -13.59 -9.27
CA ILE A 128 20.73 -12.90 -8.82
C ILE A 128 19.93 -13.85 -7.91
N THR A 129 20.44 -14.03 -6.69
CA THR A 129 19.76 -14.72 -5.61
C THR A 129 19.62 -13.77 -4.43
N GLY A 130 18.49 -13.81 -3.72
CA GLY A 130 18.21 -12.81 -2.69
C GLY A 130 17.30 -13.31 -1.59
N ALA A 131 17.60 -12.86 -0.36
CA ALA A 131 16.68 -12.96 0.75
C ALA A 131 15.69 -11.79 0.70
N ILE A 132 14.40 -12.11 0.66
CA ILE A 132 13.30 -11.16 0.66
C ILE A 132 12.69 -11.18 2.05
N LYS A 133 12.61 -10.01 2.68
CA LYS A 133 12.02 -9.85 4.02
C LYS A 133 10.74 -9.02 3.95
N GLY A 134 9.78 -9.42 4.78
CA GLY A 134 8.52 -8.72 4.95
C GLY A 134 7.43 -9.25 4.03
N LYS A 135 6.29 -9.53 4.65
CA LYS A 135 5.13 -10.17 4.02
C LYS A 135 4.67 -9.47 2.74
N SER A 136 4.55 -8.14 2.74
CA SER A 136 4.12 -7.37 1.57
C SER A 136 5.07 -7.52 0.39
N THR A 137 6.37 -7.46 0.64
CA THR A 137 7.42 -7.61 -0.39
C THR A 137 7.40 -9.02 -0.97
N ILE A 138 7.21 -10.02 -0.12
CA ILE A 138 7.07 -11.43 -0.53
C ILE A 138 5.85 -11.60 -1.44
N TYR A 139 4.67 -11.07 -1.09
CA TYR A 139 3.50 -11.19 -1.98
C TYR A 139 3.66 -10.46 -3.31
N ASN A 140 4.36 -9.32 -3.32
CA ASN A 140 4.66 -8.63 -4.58
C ASN A 140 5.55 -9.51 -5.47
N HIS A 141 6.58 -10.15 -4.91
CA HIS A 141 7.41 -11.11 -5.66
C HIS A 141 6.66 -12.37 -6.08
N ILE A 142 5.77 -12.92 -5.24
CA ILE A 142 4.89 -14.04 -5.63
C ILE A 142 4.06 -13.63 -6.85
N LYS A 143 3.50 -12.43 -6.81
CA LYS A 143 2.68 -11.91 -7.90
C LYS A 143 3.52 -11.76 -9.16
N GLU A 144 4.66 -11.09 -9.09
CA GLU A 144 5.56 -10.88 -10.23
C GLU A 144 6.01 -12.22 -10.85
N LEU A 145 6.47 -13.16 -10.03
CA LEU A 145 6.92 -14.49 -10.47
C LEU A 145 5.80 -15.29 -11.16
N LEU A 146 4.61 -15.33 -10.56
CA LEU A 146 3.47 -16.03 -11.15
C LEU A 146 2.88 -15.25 -12.34
N GLU A 147 3.07 -13.93 -12.40
CA GLU A 147 2.62 -13.08 -13.50
C GLU A 147 3.57 -13.12 -14.72
N SER A 148 4.86 -13.36 -14.52
CA SER A 148 5.83 -13.45 -15.61
C SER A 148 5.87 -14.82 -16.30
N ALA A 149 5.28 -15.85 -15.68
CA ALA A 149 5.29 -17.21 -16.20
C ALA A 149 4.65 -17.34 -17.60
N LYS A 150 5.22 -18.19 -18.44
CA LYS A 150 4.82 -18.41 -19.84
C LYS A 150 4.33 -19.82 -20.14
N ASN A 151 4.83 -20.83 -19.42
CA ASN A 151 4.62 -22.25 -19.73
C ASN A 151 3.97 -23.01 -18.57
N GLU A 152 4.58 -22.98 -17.39
CA GLU A 152 4.14 -23.76 -16.23
C GLU A 152 4.41 -23.00 -14.93
N VAL A 153 3.49 -23.12 -13.97
CA VAL A 153 3.73 -22.71 -12.59
C VAL A 153 3.45 -23.85 -11.62
N ILE A 154 4.27 -23.93 -10.58
CA ILE A 154 4.06 -24.82 -9.43
C ILE A 154 3.78 -23.95 -8.22
N VAL A 155 2.66 -24.20 -7.55
CA VAL A 155 2.25 -23.52 -6.32
C VAL A 155 2.15 -24.55 -5.21
N CYS A 156 3.07 -24.49 -4.26
CA CYS A 156 3.01 -25.30 -3.04
C CYS A 156 2.81 -24.36 -1.85
N THR A 157 1.72 -24.53 -1.10
CA THR A 157 1.37 -23.64 0.03
C THR A 157 0.33 -24.31 0.93
N SER A 158 -0.18 -23.62 1.96
CA SER A 158 -1.30 -24.13 2.76
C SER A 158 -2.68 -23.70 2.25
N THR A 159 -3.70 -24.47 2.63
CA THR A 159 -5.12 -24.11 2.43
C THR A 159 -5.49 -22.78 3.09
N ASP A 160 -5.02 -22.55 4.33
CA ASP A 160 -5.21 -21.29 5.06
C ASP A 160 -4.69 -20.09 4.27
N GLU A 161 -3.51 -20.23 3.66
CA GLU A 161 -2.87 -19.17 2.90
C GLU A 161 -3.72 -18.77 1.68
N ILE A 162 -4.24 -19.75 0.94
CA ILE A 162 -5.12 -19.49 -0.20
C ILE A 162 -6.45 -18.86 0.25
N LEU A 163 -7.04 -19.34 1.34
CA LEU A 163 -8.33 -18.85 1.82
C LEU A 163 -8.22 -17.42 2.37
N ASN A 164 -7.21 -17.15 3.20
CA ASN A 164 -6.94 -15.83 3.77
C ASN A 164 -6.63 -14.78 2.71
N LYS A 165 -5.94 -15.17 1.62
CA LYS A 165 -5.60 -14.30 0.49
C LYS A 165 -6.40 -14.63 -0.77
N SER A 166 -7.65 -15.02 -0.60
CA SER A 166 -8.46 -15.52 -1.72
C SER A 166 -8.59 -14.53 -2.89
N ARG A 167 -8.71 -13.22 -2.65
CA ARG A 167 -8.76 -12.21 -3.72
C ARG A 167 -7.48 -12.17 -4.54
N PHE A 168 -6.33 -12.26 -3.88
CA PHE A 168 -5.01 -12.28 -4.52
C PHE A 168 -4.87 -13.50 -5.42
N PHE A 169 -5.15 -14.70 -4.89
CA PHE A 169 -5.07 -15.95 -5.67
C PHE A 169 -6.14 -16.04 -6.77
N THR A 170 -7.31 -15.41 -6.59
CA THR A 170 -8.35 -15.34 -7.65
C THR A 170 -7.79 -14.64 -8.87
N SER A 171 -7.21 -13.44 -8.68
CA SER A 171 -6.61 -12.67 -9.78
C SER A 171 -5.51 -13.45 -10.51
N ILE A 172 -4.66 -14.17 -9.76
CA ILE A 172 -3.54 -14.91 -10.33
C ILE A 172 -4.02 -16.14 -11.11
N PHE A 173 -4.85 -16.99 -10.51
CA PHE A 173 -5.31 -18.22 -11.17
C PHE A 173 -6.19 -17.94 -12.38
N GLU A 174 -7.05 -16.92 -12.34
CA GLU A 174 -7.83 -16.52 -13.52
C GLU A 174 -6.94 -16.08 -14.67
N ARG A 175 -5.88 -15.31 -14.38
CA ARG A 175 -4.92 -14.85 -15.39
C ARG A 175 -4.16 -16.03 -15.99
N LEU A 176 -3.61 -16.92 -15.16
CA LEU A 176 -2.89 -18.11 -15.60
C LEU A 176 -3.75 -19.01 -16.50
N GLN A 177 -5.02 -19.20 -16.14
CA GLN A 177 -5.98 -19.95 -16.95
C GLN A 177 -6.29 -19.27 -18.28
N LYS A 178 -6.47 -17.93 -18.30
CA LYS A 178 -6.69 -17.17 -19.54
C LYS A 178 -5.51 -17.22 -20.50
N SER A 179 -4.29 -17.33 -19.97
CA SER A 179 -3.05 -17.42 -20.73
C SER A 179 -2.67 -18.87 -21.10
N ASP A 180 -3.53 -19.86 -20.81
CA ASP A 180 -3.27 -21.28 -21.05
C ASP A 180 -1.97 -21.81 -20.39
N ILE A 181 -1.59 -21.23 -19.25
CA ILE A 181 -0.41 -21.63 -18.49
C ILE A 181 -0.76 -22.83 -17.62
N LYS A 182 0.09 -23.86 -17.65
CA LYS A 182 -0.13 -25.07 -16.85
C LYS A 182 0.07 -24.79 -15.36
N VAL A 183 -0.95 -25.03 -14.55
CA VAL A 183 -0.90 -24.78 -13.09
C VAL A 183 -0.89 -26.11 -12.33
N LYS A 184 0.21 -26.41 -11.63
CA LYS A 184 0.30 -27.51 -10.66
C LYS A 184 0.20 -26.94 -9.25
N VAL A 185 -0.71 -27.47 -8.44
CA VAL A 185 -0.94 -26.96 -7.08
C VAL A 185 -0.86 -28.09 -6.07
N CYS A 186 -0.15 -27.86 -4.96
CA CYS A 186 -0.17 -28.71 -3.77
C CYS A 186 -0.48 -27.90 -2.53
N LEU A 187 -1.30 -28.49 -1.67
CA LEU A 187 -1.82 -27.84 -0.49
C LEU A 187 -1.64 -28.68 0.76
N SER A 188 -1.10 -28.06 1.81
CA SER A 188 -1.20 -28.58 3.17
C SER A 188 -2.50 -28.12 3.83
N GLY A 189 -3.17 -29.03 4.54
CA GLY A 189 -4.43 -28.77 5.24
C GLY A 189 -5.48 -29.87 5.06
N SER A 190 -6.72 -29.57 5.42
CA SER A 190 -7.77 -30.59 5.43
C SER A 190 -8.30 -30.90 4.03
N ASP A 191 -8.69 -32.15 3.79
CA ASP A 191 -9.28 -32.59 2.52
C ASP A 191 -10.55 -31.80 2.16
N LYS A 192 -11.29 -31.34 3.17
CA LYS A 192 -12.48 -30.51 3.01
C LYS A 192 -12.14 -29.14 2.40
N GLU A 193 -11.08 -28.49 2.88
CA GLU A 193 -10.63 -27.19 2.39
C GLU A 193 -10.02 -27.28 1.01
N ILE A 194 -9.23 -28.33 0.75
CA ILE A 194 -8.66 -28.59 -0.59
C ILE A 194 -9.79 -28.76 -1.62
N LYS A 195 -10.83 -29.55 -1.30
CA LYS A 195 -12.02 -29.69 -2.17
C LYS A 195 -12.68 -28.33 -2.45
N LYS A 196 -12.87 -27.50 -1.42
CA LYS A 196 -13.45 -26.15 -1.55
C LYS A 196 -12.60 -25.25 -2.47
N ILE A 197 -11.28 -25.28 -2.33
CA ILE A 197 -10.34 -24.52 -3.17
C ILE A 197 -10.42 -25.02 -4.61
N ASN A 198 -10.37 -26.33 -4.83
CA ASN A 198 -10.48 -26.94 -6.16
C ASN A 198 -11.77 -26.52 -6.88
N THR A 199 -12.92 -26.56 -6.20
CA THR A 199 -14.19 -26.08 -6.76
C THR A 199 -14.17 -24.59 -7.08
N LYS A 200 -13.66 -23.76 -6.15
CA LYS A 200 -13.66 -22.30 -6.31
C LYS A 200 -12.78 -21.83 -7.48
N PHE A 201 -11.57 -22.39 -7.60
CA PHE A 201 -10.58 -21.93 -8.57
C PHE A 201 -10.49 -22.81 -9.82
N LYS A 202 -11.32 -23.86 -9.92
CA LYS A 202 -11.27 -24.86 -11.01
C LYS A 202 -9.89 -25.50 -11.15
N LEU A 203 -9.28 -25.83 -10.01
CA LEU A 203 -7.95 -26.42 -9.91
C LEU A 203 -8.04 -27.92 -9.59
N LYS A 204 -6.93 -28.62 -9.82
CA LYS A 204 -6.70 -30.00 -9.38
C LYS A 204 -5.56 -30.05 -8.37
N ALA A 205 -5.71 -29.30 -7.27
CA ALA A 205 -4.73 -29.28 -6.21
C ALA A 205 -4.68 -30.63 -5.50
N LYS A 206 -3.45 -31.10 -5.26
CA LYS A 206 -3.17 -32.34 -4.51
C LYS A 206 -2.81 -32.02 -3.06
N LYS A 207 -3.07 -32.96 -2.16
CA LYS A 207 -2.69 -32.81 -0.76
C LYS A 207 -1.20 -33.08 -0.58
N LEU A 208 -0.57 -32.33 0.32
CA LEU A 208 0.79 -32.58 0.77
C LEU A 208 0.84 -32.41 2.29
N ASP A 209 1.31 -33.44 3.00
CA ASP A 209 1.33 -33.46 4.48
C ASP A 209 2.54 -32.73 5.08
N ILE A 210 3.11 -31.78 4.33
CA ILE A 210 4.24 -30.95 4.76
C ILE A 210 3.83 -29.49 4.65
N ASP A 211 4.00 -28.73 5.74
CA ASP A 211 3.79 -27.28 5.74
C ASP A 211 4.99 -26.58 5.08
N THR A 212 5.01 -26.57 3.75
CA THR A 212 6.00 -25.88 2.93
C THR A 212 5.34 -24.86 2.03
N ARG A 213 6.05 -23.79 1.71
CA ARG A 213 5.55 -22.75 0.81
C ARG A 213 6.61 -22.32 -0.18
N PHE A 214 6.36 -22.64 -1.45
CA PHE A 214 7.19 -22.20 -2.55
C PHE A 214 6.41 -22.06 -3.85
N TYR A 215 6.94 -21.24 -4.74
CA TYR A 215 6.36 -20.91 -6.03
C TYR A 215 7.44 -21.03 -7.10
N ILE A 216 7.18 -21.81 -8.14
CA ILE A 216 8.07 -21.98 -9.29
C ILE A 216 7.38 -21.45 -10.54
N ALA A 217 8.13 -20.71 -11.36
CA ALA A 217 7.71 -20.32 -12.70
C ALA A 217 8.70 -20.88 -13.74
N ASP A 218 8.15 -21.56 -14.74
CA ASP A 218 8.84 -22.05 -15.94
C ASP A 218 10.07 -22.95 -15.70
N ASN A 219 10.22 -23.49 -14.48
CA ASN A 219 11.41 -24.20 -14.02
C ASN A 219 12.71 -23.36 -14.07
N GLU A 220 12.60 -22.04 -14.12
CA GLU A 220 13.74 -21.11 -14.12
C GLU A 220 13.90 -20.46 -12.75
N GLN A 221 12.79 -19.99 -12.18
CA GLN A 221 12.78 -19.23 -10.93
C GLN A 221 11.97 -19.92 -9.85
N VAL A 222 12.45 -19.80 -8.61
CA VAL A 222 11.72 -20.22 -7.42
C VAL A 222 11.75 -19.15 -6.35
N LEU A 223 10.61 -18.95 -5.69
CA LEU A 223 10.52 -18.24 -4.43
C LEU A 223 10.13 -19.24 -3.34
N PHE A 224 10.99 -19.43 -2.35
CA PHE A 224 10.82 -20.39 -1.27
C PHE A 224 10.75 -19.66 0.07
N LEU A 225 9.66 -19.80 0.83
CA LEU A 225 9.59 -19.22 2.17
C LEU A 225 10.40 -20.06 3.15
N ILE A 226 11.29 -19.41 3.90
CA ILE A 226 12.20 -20.05 4.86
C ILE A 226 11.84 -19.77 6.32
N SER A 227 10.97 -18.79 6.59
CA SER A 227 10.44 -18.54 7.92
C SER A 227 8.95 -18.19 7.88
N LYS A 228 8.20 -18.75 8.84
CA LYS A 228 6.81 -18.41 9.12
C LYS A 228 6.79 -17.73 10.49
N SER A 229 6.70 -16.40 10.50
CA SER A 229 6.56 -15.63 11.75
C SER A 229 5.14 -15.11 11.91
N ASN A 230 4.68 -15.00 13.16
CA ASN A 230 3.44 -14.30 13.48
C ASN A 230 3.57 -12.78 13.28
N LEU A 231 4.80 -12.27 13.22
CA LEU A 231 5.10 -10.88 12.90
C LEU A 231 5.32 -10.76 11.37
N PRO A 232 4.45 -10.04 10.63
CA PRO A 232 4.53 -9.94 9.17
C PRO A 232 5.87 -9.40 8.64
N GLU A 233 6.59 -8.62 9.44
CA GLU A 233 7.89 -8.03 9.07
C GLU A 233 9.04 -9.04 9.16
N GLU A 234 8.83 -10.17 9.82
CA GLU A 234 9.84 -11.21 10.05
C GLU A 234 9.69 -12.42 9.12
N GLU A 235 8.63 -12.48 8.32
CA GLU A 235 8.54 -13.46 7.23
C GLU A 235 9.69 -13.24 6.24
N MET A 236 10.38 -14.33 5.91
CA MET A 236 11.51 -14.34 4.98
C MET A 236 11.30 -15.39 3.90
N ALA A 237 11.67 -15.03 2.69
CA ALA A 237 11.74 -15.92 1.55
C ALA A 237 13.12 -15.82 0.89
N VAL A 238 13.54 -16.88 0.24
CA VAL A 238 14.69 -16.90 -0.64
C VAL A 238 14.16 -16.99 -2.06
N TRP A 239 14.57 -16.05 -2.90
CA TRP A 239 14.32 -16.10 -4.33
C TRP A 239 15.60 -16.52 -5.05
N LEU A 240 15.45 -17.46 -5.97
CA LEU A 240 16.52 -18.05 -6.74
C LEU A 240 16.14 -18.04 -8.23
N ASN A 241 16.99 -17.48 -9.08
CA ASN A 241 16.86 -17.52 -10.53
C ASN A 241 17.89 -18.50 -11.14
N THR A 242 17.74 -19.78 -10.80
CA THR A 242 18.66 -20.84 -11.25
C THR A 242 17.88 -22.04 -11.78
N PRO A 243 17.89 -22.27 -13.11
CA PRO A 243 17.22 -23.41 -13.70
C PRO A 243 17.70 -24.76 -13.15
N PHE A 244 18.96 -24.86 -12.73
CA PHE A 244 19.52 -26.10 -12.16
C PHE A 244 18.80 -26.51 -10.87
N PHE A 245 18.70 -25.60 -9.90
CA PHE A 245 18.00 -25.87 -8.64
C PHE A 245 16.50 -26.00 -8.86
N THR A 246 15.92 -25.08 -9.64
CA THR A 246 14.47 -25.03 -9.87
C THR A 246 13.98 -26.30 -10.58
N THR A 247 14.71 -26.80 -11.57
CA THR A 247 14.37 -28.06 -12.26
C THR A 247 14.46 -29.26 -11.32
N ALA A 248 15.50 -29.34 -10.48
CA ALA A 248 15.63 -30.41 -9.49
C ALA A 248 14.48 -30.38 -8.46
N LEU A 249 14.11 -29.19 -7.96
CA LEU A 249 13.00 -29.02 -7.03
C LEU A 249 11.65 -29.35 -7.69
N ALA A 250 11.43 -28.93 -8.93
CA ALA A 250 10.24 -29.28 -9.71
C ALA A 250 10.15 -30.79 -9.95
N PHE A 251 11.28 -31.47 -10.20
CA PHE A 251 11.33 -32.92 -10.32
C PHE A 251 10.94 -33.60 -9.01
N MET A 252 11.56 -33.23 -7.88
CA MET A 252 11.22 -33.77 -6.55
C MET A 252 9.74 -33.53 -6.21
N PHE A 253 9.22 -32.36 -6.54
CA PHE A 253 7.80 -32.05 -6.42
C PHE A 253 6.94 -33.01 -7.25
N ASN A 254 7.27 -33.20 -8.53
CA ASN A 254 6.52 -34.09 -9.42
C ASN A 254 6.53 -35.55 -8.93
N GLU A 255 7.61 -36.03 -8.32
CA GLU A 255 7.66 -37.36 -7.70
C GLU A 255 6.78 -37.43 -6.44
N ALA A 256 6.90 -36.47 -5.53
CA ALA A 256 6.11 -36.43 -4.30
C ALA A 256 4.59 -36.46 -4.57
N ILE A 257 4.13 -35.80 -5.64
CA ILE A 257 2.71 -35.75 -5.97
C ILE A 257 2.18 -36.98 -6.70
N LYS A 258 3.05 -37.87 -7.21
CA LYS A 258 2.62 -39.13 -7.84
C LYS A 258 2.17 -40.15 -6.79
N GLU A 259 2.78 -40.13 -5.61
CA GLU A 259 2.51 -41.07 -4.52
C GLU A 259 1.24 -40.75 -3.74
N VAL A 260 0.76 -39.50 -3.81
CA VAL A 260 -0.52 -39.07 -3.23
C VAL A 260 -1.66 -39.60 -4.09
N LYS A 261 -2.16 -40.80 -3.76
CA LYS A 261 -3.37 -41.42 -4.33
C LYS A 261 -4.64 -40.89 -3.69
#